data_AF-A0A7S4KP93-F1
#
_entry.id   AF-A0A7S4KP93-F1
#
_cell.length_a   1.000
_cell.length_b   1.000
_cell.length_c   1.000
_cell.angle_alpha   90.00
_cell.angle_beta   90.00
_cell.angle_gamma   90.00
#
_symmetry.space_group_name_H-M   'P 1'
#
loop_
_entity.id
_entity.type
_entity.pdbx_description
1 polymer ?
#
loop_
_entity_poly.entity_id
_entity_poly.type
_entity_poly.pdbx_seq_one_letter_code
_entity_poly.pdbx_strand_id
1 'polypeptide(L)'
;KSNKIVFLEVPEKEDFYEFVSELGVTDGLPVVPPTVKKVREMMKTTSLPPHHSLGKCPPNYREVEVGLVAVNAVMAGCLPKHFPVVIAAVEAILDPVFGLHGNSATTMGATPLLIVNGPIR
;
A
#
# COMPACT_ATOMS: atom_id res chain seq x y z
N LYS A 1 -10.08 0.57 15.70
CA LYS A 1 -9.48 -0.73 15.31
C LYS A 1 -8.07 -0.44 14.75
N SER A 2 -7.03 -1.03 15.34
CA SER A 2 -5.62 -0.86 14.98
C SER A 2 -5.35 -1.40 13.56
N ASN A 3 -4.50 -0.72 12.78
CA ASN A 3 -4.03 -1.23 11.48
C ASN A 3 -3.05 -2.39 11.76
N LYS A 4 -3.58 -3.61 11.85
CA LYS A 4 -2.79 -4.81 12.12
C LYS A 4 -2.62 -5.60 10.84
N ILE A 5 -1.39 -6.01 10.54
CA ILE A 5 -1.12 -7.06 9.57
C ILE A 5 -1.71 -8.36 10.12
N VAL A 6 -2.53 -9.02 9.32
CA VAL A 6 -3.11 -10.34 9.63
C VAL A 6 -2.47 -11.35 8.69
N PHE A 7 -1.98 -12.45 9.27
CA PHE A 7 -1.49 -13.57 8.50
C PHE A 7 -2.64 -14.54 8.24
N LEU A 8 -2.77 -14.95 6.99
CA LEU A 8 -3.76 -15.93 6.54
C LEU A 8 -3.03 -17.14 5.97
N GLU A 9 -3.55 -18.32 6.27
CA GLU A 9 -3.14 -19.55 5.61
C GLU A 9 -4.01 -19.74 4.38
N VAL A 10 -3.36 -19.88 3.22
CA VAL A 10 -4.03 -20.10 1.94
C VAL A 10 -4.04 -21.60 1.67
N PRO A 11 -5.20 -22.25 1.49
CA PRO A 11 -5.27 -23.68 1.17
C PRO A 11 -4.51 -24.01 -0.12
N GLU A 12 -3.71 -25.08 -0.13
CA GLU A 12 -2.80 -25.41 -1.24
C GLU A 12 -3.47 -25.59 -2.61
N LYS A 13 -4.76 -25.93 -2.63
CA LYS A 13 -5.52 -26.25 -3.85
C LYS A 13 -6.38 -25.09 -4.35
N GLU A 14 -6.40 -23.99 -3.63
CA GLU A 14 -7.28 -22.87 -3.94
C GLU A 14 -6.55 -21.84 -4.79
N ASP A 15 -7.24 -21.31 -5.80
CA ASP A 15 -6.70 -20.17 -6.53
C ASP A 15 -6.60 -18.98 -5.56
N PHE A 16 -5.39 -18.42 -5.44
CA PHE A 16 -5.15 -17.35 -4.47
C PHE A 16 -6.08 -16.16 -4.70
N TYR A 17 -6.34 -15.80 -5.96
CA TYR A 17 -7.16 -14.64 -6.30
C TYR A 17 -8.62 -14.89 -5.93
N GLU A 18 -9.17 -16.07 -6.23
CA GLU A 18 -10.52 -16.45 -5.80
C GLU A 18 -10.66 -16.41 -4.28
N PHE A 19 -9.72 -17.02 -3.56
CA PHE A 19 -9.70 -17.04 -2.09
C PHE A 19 -9.75 -15.64 -1.47
N VAL A 20 -8.88 -14.72 -1.92
CA VAL A 20 -8.86 -13.35 -1.37
C VAL A 20 -10.04 -12.49 -1.85
N SER A 21 -10.60 -12.81 -3.01
CA SER A 21 -11.80 -12.15 -3.53
C SER A 21 -13.03 -12.53 -2.69
N GLU A 22 -13.21 -13.82 -2.36
CA GLU A 22 -14.30 -14.28 -1.49
C GLU A 22 -14.21 -13.70 -0.07
N LEU A 23 -12.99 -13.49 0.44
CA LEU A 23 -12.75 -12.81 1.71
C LEU A 23 -13.05 -11.30 1.68
N GLY A 24 -13.20 -10.70 0.50
CA GLY A 24 -13.48 -9.27 0.35
C GLY A 24 -12.33 -8.37 0.83
N VAL A 25 -11.09 -8.84 0.75
CA VAL A 25 -9.88 -8.12 1.23
C VAL A 25 -9.09 -7.47 0.10
N THR A 26 -9.64 -7.44 -1.11
CA THR A 26 -9.05 -6.82 -2.30
C THR A 26 -10.01 -5.78 -2.89
N ASP A 27 -9.50 -4.98 -3.82
CA ASP A 27 -10.27 -4.00 -4.59
C ASP A 27 -10.89 -4.58 -5.87
N GLY A 28 -10.79 -5.90 -6.06
CA GLY A 28 -11.24 -6.61 -7.27
C GLY A 28 -10.26 -6.55 -8.45
N LEU A 29 -9.07 -5.97 -8.27
CA LEU A 29 -7.98 -6.04 -9.25
C LEU A 29 -7.09 -7.27 -8.99
N PRO A 30 -6.33 -7.75 -10.00
CA PRO A 30 -5.39 -8.84 -9.79
C PRO A 30 -4.40 -8.56 -8.65
N VAL A 31 -4.26 -9.52 -7.73
CA VAL A 31 -3.44 -9.36 -6.53
C VAL A 31 -2.27 -10.34 -6.51
N VAL A 32 -1.07 -9.81 -6.29
CA VAL A 32 0.11 -10.63 -6.01
C VAL A 32 0.15 -11.01 -4.53
N PRO A 33 0.33 -12.30 -4.16
CA PRO A 33 0.35 -12.70 -2.76
C PRO A 33 1.44 -11.97 -1.95
N PRO A 34 1.09 -11.20 -0.89
CA PRO A 34 2.05 -10.46 -0.08
C PRO A 34 2.73 -11.36 0.96
N THR A 35 3.45 -12.39 0.49
CA THR A 35 4.20 -13.30 1.36
C THR A 35 5.22 -12.53 2.22
N VAL A 36 5.50 -13.04 3.42
CA VAL A 36 6.53 -12.48 4.32
C VAL A 36 7.86 -12.24 3.59
N LYS A 37 8.26 -13.17 2.72
CA LYS A 37 9.48 -13.05 1.92
C LYS A 37 9.43 -11.81 1.01
N LYS A 38 8.37 -11.65 0.20
CA LYS A 38 8.24 -10.51 -0.72
C LYS A 38 8.16 -9.17 0.02
N VAL A 39 7.43 -9.11 1.14
CA VAL A 39 7.33 -7.89 1.96
C VAL A 39 8.68 -7.56 2.58
N ARG A 40 9.45 -8.54 3.06
CA ARG A 40 10.82 -8.30 3.54
C ARG A 40 11.75 -7.79 2.44
N GLU A 41 11.70 -8.35 1.23
CA GLU A 41 12.48 -7.83 0.10
C GLU A 41 12.08 -6.39 -0.25
N MET A 42 10.80 -6.07 -0.21
CA MET A 42 10.30 -4.70 -0.40
C MET A 42 10.91 -3.75 0.63
N MET A 43 10.86 -4.12 1.93
CA MET A 43 11.39 -3.31 3.03
C MET A 43 12.89 -3.09 2.98
N LYS A 44 13.69 -3.96 2.35
CA LYS A 44 15.15 -3.76 2.22
C LYS A 44 15.53 -2.52 1.40
N THR A 45 14.59 -1.95 0.64
CA THR A 45 14.84 -0.79 -0.23
C THR A 45 14.70 0.56 0.49
N THR A 46 14.33 0.55 1.77
CA THR A 46 14.22 1.74 2.61
C THR A 46 14.95 1.52 3.94
N SER A 47 15.45 2.60 4.53
CA SER A 47 16.01 2.59 5.89
C SER A 47 14.96 2.82 6.98
N LEU A 48 13.71 3.16 6.60
CA LEU A 48 12.63 3.42 7.54
C LEU A 48 12.16 2.10 8.21
N PRO A 49 11.93 2.11 9.54
CA PRO A 49 11.40 0.93 10.21
C PRO A 49 9.94 0.65 9.80
N PRO A 50 9.46 -0.60 9.88
CA PRO A 50 8.10 -0.96 9.46
C PRO A 50 6.99 -0.13 10.12
N HIS A 51 7.18 0.30 11.37
CA HIS A 51 6.21 1.10 12.14
C HIS A 51 6.38 2.61 11.98
N HIS A 52 7.28 3.06 11.11
CA HIS A 52 7.40 4.48 10.78
C HIS A 52 6.10 4.95 10.13
N SER A 53 5.47 5.99 10.69
CA SER A 53 4.28 6.58 10.10
C SER A 53 4.65 7.61 9.05
N LEU A 54 4.01 7.52 7.89
CA LEU A 54 4.06 8.49 6.79
C LEU A 54 2.99 9.59 6.93
N GLY A 55 2.13 9.49 7.94
CA GLY A 55 1.03 10.43 8.18
C GLY A 55 -0.32 9.73 8.42
N LYS A 56 -1.38 10.53 8.59
CA LYS A 56 -2.73 10.05 8.87
C LYS A 56 -3.62 10.10 7.64
N CYS A 57 -4.15 8.96 7.22
CA CYS A 57 -5.00 8.88 6.03
C CYS A 57 -6.49 9.11 6.37
N PRO A 58 -7.17 10.12 5.79
CA PRO A 58 -8.63 10.28 5.87
C PRO A 58 -9.39 9.08 5.26
N PRO A 59 -10.70 8.92 5.55
CA PRO A 59 -11.52 9.75 6.44
C PRO A 59 -11.36 9.40 7.93
N ASN A 60 -10.78 8.25 8.25
CA ASN A 60 -10.65 7.75 9.63
C ASN A 60 -9.35 8.19 10.31
N TYR A 61 -8.49 8.94 9.60
CA TYR A 61 -7.22 9.52 10.07
C TYR A 61 -6.33 8.52 10.81
N ARG A 62 -6.23 7.30 10.27
CA ARG A 62 -5.34 6.27 10.82
C ARG A 62 -3.92 6.48 10.31
N GLU A 63 -2.96 6.13 11.16
CA GLU A 63 -1.54 6.13 10.81
C GLU A 63 -1.27 5.17 9.65
N VAL A 64 -0.52 5.66 8.67
CA VAL A 64 -0.05 4.88 7.51
C VAL A 64 1.40 4.48 7.78
N GLU A 65 1.57 3.26 8.27
CA GLU A 65 2.89 2.70 8.55
C GLU A 65 3.57 2.16 7.28
N VAL A 66 4.88 2.35 7.14
CA VAL A 66 5.66 1.89 5.97
C VAL A 66 5.47 0.40 5.70
N GLY A 67 5.37 -0.44 6.73
CA GLY A 67 5.15 -1.87 6.60
C GLY A 67 3.81 -2.22 5.94
N LEU A 68 2.77 -1.44 6.20
CA LEU A 68 1.45 -1.60 5.55
C LEU A 68 1.51 -1.16 4.08
N VAL A 69 2.23 -0.06 3.81
CA VAL A 69 2.48 0.39 2.44
C VAL A 69 3.28 -0.66 1.66
N ALA A 70 4.25 -1.33 2.28
CA ALA A 70 5.00 -2.43 1.67
C ALA A 70 4.10 -3.62 1.32
N VAL A 71 3.18 -4.01 2.21
CA VAL A 71 2.18 -5.06 1.94
C VAL A 71 1.33 -4.69 0.72
N ASN A 72 0.75 -3.49 0.71
CA ASN A 72 -0.08 -3.02 -0.41
C ASN A 72 0.72 -2.88 -1.70
N ALA A 73 1.98 -2.45 -1.63
CA ALA A 73 2.85 -2.35 -2.80
C ALA A 73 3.15 -3.74 -3.39
N VAL A 74 3.38 -4.76 -2.56
CA VAL A 74 3.52 -6.13 -3.03
C VAL A 74 2.21 -6.61 -3.65
N MET A 75 1.07 -6.37 -3.00
CA MET A 75 -0.25 -6.74 -3.53
C MET A 75 -0.50 -6.16 -4.93
N ALA A 76 -0.10 -4.91 -5.15
CA ALA A 76 -0.18 -4.22 -6.43
C ALA A 76 0.88 -4.65 -7.46
N GLY A 77 1.75 -5.60 -7.13
CA GLY A 77 2.81 -6.08 -8.03
C GLY A 77 3.98 -5.11 -8.21
N CYS A 78 4.17 -4.16 -7.29
CA CYS A 78 5.26 -3.20 -7.35
C CYS A 78 6.63 -3.90 -7.26
N LEU A 79 7.59 -3.44 -8.07
CA LEU A 79 8.97 -3.91 -7.97
C LEU A 79 9.66 -3.25 -6.78
N PRO A 80 10.47 -3.97 -5.98
CA PRO A 80 11.17 -3.40 -4.83
C PRO A 80 11.96 -2.12 -5.15
N LYS A 81 12.64 -2.08 -6.29
CA LYS A 81 13.41 -0.90 -6.72
C LYS A 81 12.59 0.40 -6.84
N HIS A 82 11.27 0.30 -7.03
CA HIS A 82 10.37 1.45 -7.13
C HIS A 82 9.71 1.81 -5.80
N PHE A 83 9.85 0.99 -4.76
CA PHE A 83 9.20 1.22 -3.46
C PHE A 83 9.55 2.57 -2.81
N PRO A 84 10.79 3.09 -2.89
CA PRO A 84 11.08 4.43 -2.37
C PRO A 84 10.22 5.53 -3.00
N VAL A 85 9.83 5.38 -4.28
CA VAL A 85 8.90 6.30 -4.96
C VAL A 85 7.50 6.18 -4.37
N VAL A 86 7.04 4.95 -4.06
CA VAL A 86 5.74 4.73 -3.43
C VAL A 86 5.68 5.38 -2.04
N ILE A 87 6.75 5.23 -1.24
CA ILE A 87 6.85 5.89 0.08
C ILE A 87 6.72 7.41 -0.08
N ALA A 88 7.56 8.02 -0.93
CA ALA A 88 7.55 9.46 -1.16
C ALA A 88 6.20 9.97 -1.69
N ALA A 89 5.55 9.20 -2.57
CA ALA A 89 4.23 9.53 -3.08
C ALA A 89 3.16 9.49 -1.98
N VAL A 90 3.18 8.47 -1.12
CA VAL A 90 2.24 8.37 0.01
C VAL A 90 2.45 9.51 0.98
N GLU A 91 3.70 9.85 1.33
CA GLU A 91 4.01 11.02 2.17
C GLU A 91 3.47 12.32 1.57
N ALA A 92 3.72 12.55 0.28
CA ALA A 92 3.26 13.75 -0.41
C ALA A 92 1.72 13.84 -0.48
N ILE A 93 1.04 12.72 -0.72
CA ILE A 93 -0.43 12.66 -0.77
C ILE A 93 -1.05 12.87 0.62
N LEU A 94 -0.37 12.46 1.68
CA LEU A 94 -0.81 12.65 3.07
C LEU A 94 -0.47 14.03 3.63
N ASP A 95 0.31 14.84 2.92
CA ASP A 95 0.54 16.24 3.29
C ASP A 95 -0.80 17.00 3.32
N PRO A 96 -1.12 17.72 4.42
CA PRO A 96 -2.37 18.48 4.53
C PRO A 96 -2.61 19.47 3.38
N VAL A 97 -1.54 20.02 2.77
CA VAL A 97 -1.62 20.95 1.64
C VAL A 97 -2.20 20.27 0.38
N PHE A 98 -2.00 18.96 0.21
CA PHE A 98 -2.61 18.20 -0.90
C PHE A 98 -4.13 18.08 -0.76
N GLY A 99 -4.65 18.10 0.48
CA GLY A 99 -6.10 18.11 0.72
C GLY A 99 -6.81 16.78 0.41
N LEU A 100 -6.17 15.63 0.70
CA LEU A 100 -6.68 14.30 0.34
C LEU A 100 -8.13 14.04 0.78
N HIS A 101 -8.55 14.55 1.95
CA HIS A 101 -9.91 14.34 2.43
C HIS A 101 -10.96 14.89 1.45
N GLY A 102 -10.76 16.11 0.96
CA GLY A 102 -11.66 16.71 -0.04
C GLY A 102 -11.60 15.97 -1.37
N ASN A 103 -10.39 15.55 -1.79
CA ASN A 103 -10.20 14.80 -3.02
C ASN A 103 -10.92 13.44 -3.02
N SER A 104 -10.86 12.70 -1.91
CA SER A 104 -11.45 11.37 -1.76
C SER A 104 -12.93 11.37 -1.35
N ALA A 105 -13.50 12.52 -0.97
CA ALA A 105 -14.90 12.63 -0.54
C ALA A 105 -15.90 12.89 -1.68
N THR A 106 -15.47 12.82 -2.95
CA THR A 106 -16.33 13.06 -4.11
C THR A 106 -16.92 11.75 -4.66
N THR A 107 -18.10 11.81 -5.30
CA THR A 107 -18.81 10.64 -5.86
C THR A 107 -18.09 10.00 -7.06
N MET A 108 -17.03 10.65 -7.56
CA MET A 108 -16.14 10.15 -8.62
C MET A 108 -14.72 10.63 -8.28
N GLY A 109 -14.11 10.00 -7.27
CA GLY A 109 -12.83 10.40 -6.69
C GLY A 109 -11.76 10.64 -7.76
N ALA A 110 -11.10 11.80 -7.72
CA ALA A 110 -9.98 12.04 -8.60
C ALA A 110 -8.79 11.20 -8.12
N THR A 111 -8.20 10.43 -9.03
CA THR A 111 -7.03 9.62 -8.73
C THR A 111 -5.77 10.49 -8.84
N PRO A 112 -4.92 10.57 -7.80
CA PRO A 112 -3.66 11.30 -7.89
C PRO A 112 -2.78 10.76 -9.04
N LEU A 113 -2.35 11.64 -9.94
CA LEU A 113 -1.34 11.34 -10.95
C LEU A 113 0.04 11.66 -10.37
N LEU A 114 0.94 10.70 -10.40
CA LEU A 114 2.34 10.87 -10.00
C LEU A 114 3.22 10.99 -11.24
N ILE A 115 4.01 12.06 -11.31
CA ILE A 115 5.03 12.26 -12.35
C ILE A 115 6.39 12.18 -11.67
N VAL A 116 7.21 11.22 -12.11
CA VAL A 116 8.50 10.91 -11.49
C VAL A 116 9.62 11.15 -12.49
N ASN A 117 10.60 11.96 -12.12
CA ASN A 117 11.79 12.20 -12.93
C ASN A 117 13.05 12.14 -12.08
N GLY A 118 13.94 11.20 -12.38
CA GLY A 118 15.24 11.09 -11.71
C GLY A 118 15.95 9.76 -11.99
N PRO A 119 17.10 9.51 -11.32
CA PRO A 119 17.92 8.31 -11.53
C PRO A 119 17.24 6.98 -11.16
N ILE A 120 16.13 7.02 -10.41
CA ILE A 120 15.39 5.83 -9.94
C ILE A 120 14.49 5.20 -11.02
N ARG A 121 14.32 5.87 -12.18
CA ARG A 121 13.55 5.37 -13.33
C ARG A 121 14.12 4.06 -13.89
#